data_AF-A0A9D6YIZ1-F1
#
_entry.id   AF-A0A9D6YIZ1-F1
#
_cell.length_a   1.000
_cell.length_b   1.000
_cell.length_c   1.000
_cell.angle_alpha   90.00
_cell.angle_beta   90.00
_cell.angle_gamma   90.00
#
_symmetry.space_group_name_H-M   'P 1'
#
loop_
_entity.id
_entity.type
_entity.pdbx_description
1 polymer ?
#
loop_
_entity_poly.entity_id
_entity_poly.type
_entity_poly.pdbx_seq_one_letter_code
_entity_poly.pdbx_strand_id
1 'polypeptide(L)'
;MSVVSQNAGSRLAVLLAASIIIPACLVGGALTFGLRLDSGTASAQSVNDPNPAVNNPDKFAWDLFIEVNRPALVGRRGVPDPNKKHGDPGPRVWETWKITTENGNEVFLDNGRNPGPWETPQAKDAKGNLRKFLSPPKMRTIKFGFVDRGPSFEVTKAPPLDRDSQEARINQVGYEFIVKEGLYSLDGQERFRATQRKVEFPIGTINVKAHWREFTLEEIKGGVPARYYTAEDSGKVWGLTGFHMTSKDLPNWFWATFEHAENPPPEIRDRDRYTKLRDPSGRLREVPDPLKNTYWQYYVLRGTQVDFVDSTGSPTILGNTQLEGGMQVTSSCMGCHARSTIGDRMDNIIVNGRRLYPNGAYFFPSGKLTRIRKQPEAAANRLTVNPVQVVLWREDPQKPEDPEKPDLTKVVHVMGAIGAPNPEWFIDSAGQRRYTQLDFIWGFLHAQRENP
;
A
#
# COMPACT_ATOMS: atom_id res chain seq x y z
N MET A 1 14.61 55.91 -26.13
CA MET A 1 14.73 57.07 -27.06
C MET A 1 13.40 57.14 -27.80
N SER A 2 12.56 58.17 -27.80
CA SER A 2 12.52 59.58 -27.35
C SER A 2 11.03 59.90 -27.21
N VAL A 3 10.51 60.23 -26.01
CA VAL A 3 10.15 61.59 -25.55
C VAL A 3 9.25 62.39 -26.50
N VAL A 4 8.00 62.62 -26.06
CA VAL A 4 7.32 63.92 -26.15
C VAL A 4 6.70 64.19 -24.78
N SER A 5 7.03 65.36 -24.22
CA SER A 5 6.52 65.90 -22.96
C SER A 5 5.57 67.06 -23.25
N GLN A 6 4.65 67.36 -22.34
CA GLN A 6 4.53 68.73 -21.80
C GLN A 6 3.78 68.76 -20.45
N ASN A 7 4.29 69.64 -19.59
CA ASN A 7 4.08 69.85 -18.16
C ASN A 7 2.97 70.87 -17.84
N ALA A 8 2.48 70.84 -16.58
CA ALA A 8 2.47 71.91 -15.57
C ALA A 8 1.40 71.59 -14.50
N GLY A 9 1.52 71.73 -13.17
CA GLY A 9 2.54 72.22 -12.22
C GLY A 9 2.02 71.87 -10.80
N SER A 10 2.86 71.31 -9.92
CA SER A 10 3.46 71.94 -8.73
C SER A 10 2.53 72.24 -7.52
N ARG A 11 2.65 71.44 -6.43
CA ARG A 11 3.35 71.78 -5.15
C ARG A 11 2.95 70.83 -4.00
N LEU A 12 3.90 70.69 -3.07
CA LEU A 12 4.04 69.69 -2.01
C LEU A 12 3.49 70.20 -0.64
N ALA A 13 3.23 69.24 0.27
CA ALA A 13 3.41 69.29 1.75
C ALA A 13 2.17 69.25 2.70
N VAL A 14 1.87 68.03 3.18
CA VAL A 14 1.93 67.51 4.58
C VAL A 14 1.13 68.14 5.76
N LEU A 15 0.25 67.27 6.32
CA LEU A 15 -0.25 67.02 7.71
C LEU A 15 -0.93 68.10 8.58
N LEU A 16 -2.17 67.79 9.02
CA LEU A 16 -2.58 67.80 10.44
C LEU A 16 -3.87 66.99 10.68
N ALA A 17 -3.88 66.28 11.82
CA ALA A 17 -4.92 65.36 12.27
C ALA A 17 -6.13 66.08 12.90
N ALA A 18 -7.32 65.45 12.84
CA ALA A 18 -8.38 65.66 13.83
C ALA A 18 -9.31 64.43 13.93
N SER A 19 -9.50 64.01 15.17
CA SER A 19 -10.30 62.89 15.66
C SER A 19 -11.77 62.96 15.25
N ILE A 20 -12.40 61.83 14.91
CA ILE A 20 -13.86 61.71 14.85
C ILE A 20 -14.34 60.57 15.74
N ILE A 21 -15.24 60.98 16.62
CA ILE A 21 -15.92 60.29 17.70
C ILE A 21 -16.94 59.28 17.12
N ILE A 22 -17.03 58.11 17.74
CA ILE A 22 -18.04 57.07 17.51
C ILE A 22 -19.41 57.57 17.97
N PRO A 23 -20.49 57.39 17.19
CA PRO A 23 -21.83 57.26 17.77
C PRO A 23 -22.47 55.91 17.45
N ALA A 24 -22.75 55.20 18.53
CA ALA A 24 -23.98 54.46 18.87
C ALA A 24 -24.73 53.67 17.79
N CYS A 25 -24.86 52.38 18.09
CA CYS A 25 -25.83 51.39 17.63
C CYS A 25 -27.16 51.92 17.05
N LEU A 26 -27.43 51.51 15.81
CA LEU A 26 -28.78 51.26 15.31
C LEU A 26 -28.74 49.92 14.57
N VAL A 27 -29.14 48.84 15.25
CA VAL A 27 -29.37 47.52 14.64
C VAL A 27 -30.74 47.56 13.97
N GLY A 28 -30.77 47.85 12.66
CA GLY A 28 -31.95 47.66 11.83
C GLY A 28 -31.99 46.22 11.32
N GLY A 29 -32.81 45.37 11.93
CA GLY A 29 -33.11 44.04 11.42
C GLY A 29 -34.08 44.12 10.24
N ALA A 30 -33.65 43.70 9.06
CA ALA A 30 -34.55 43.44 7.94
C ALA A 30 -35.19 42.05 8.11
N LEU A 31 -36.51 42.01 8.30
CA LEU A 31 -37.29 40.78 8.27
C LEU A 31 -37.57 40.41 6.81
N THR A 32 -36.88 39.39 6.30
CA THR A 32 -37.31 38.65 5.12
C THR A 32 -37.22 37.15 5.44
N PHE A 33 -38.36 36.45 5.37
CA PHE A 33 -38.50 35.00 5.47
C PHE A 33 -37.78 34.30 6.65
N GLY A 34 -38.32 34.47 7.86
CA GLY A 34 -38.48 33.37 8.83
C GLY A 34 -37.25 32.62 9.36
N LEU A 35 -36.02 33.00 9.04
CA LEU A 35 -34.79 32.46 9.60
C LEU A 35 -33.94 33.63 10.12
N ARG A 36 -33.93 33.79 11.44
CA ARG A 36 -32.99 34.69 12.12
C ARG A 36 -31.62 34.03 12.06
N LEU A 37 -30.80 34.39 11.07
CA LEU A 37 -29.37 34.08 11.08
C LEU A 37 -28.71 34.98 12.12
N ASP A 38 -28.55 34.47 13.34
CA ASP A 38 -27.66 35.09 14.31
C ASP A 38 -26.24 35.04 13.74
N SER A 39 -25.67 36.21 13.43
CA SER A 39 -24.25 36.38 13.07
C SER A 39 -23.33 36.25 14.29
N GLY A 40 -23.70 35.40 15.24
CA GLY A 40 -22.77 34.94 16.26
C GLY A 40 -21.66 34.14 15.59
N THR A 41 -20.42 34.41 15.95
CA THR A 41 -19.29 33.53 15.66
C THR A 41 -19.52 32.19 16.37
N ALA A 42 -20.38 31.37 15.79
CA ALA A 42 -20.50 29.97 16.13
C ALA A 42 -19.15 29.34 15.76
N SER A 43 -18.30 29.11 16.76
CA SER A 43 -17.22 28.15 16.64
C SER A 43 -17.88 26.86 16.18
N ALA A 44 -17.65 26.47 14.92
CA ALA A 44 -18.08 25.17 14.43
C ALA A 44 -17.46 24.14 15.37
N GLN A 45 -18.30 23.54 16.21
CA GLN A 45 -17.91 22.43 17.06
C GLN A 45 -17.24 21.40 16.14
N SER A 46 -16.05 20.91 16.51
CA SER A 46 -15.42 19.85 15.73
C SER A 46 -16.40 18.69 15.64
N VAL A 47 -16.99 18.49 14.47
CA VAL A 47 -17.84 17.33 14.23
C VAL A 47 -16.91 16.13 14.30
N ASN A 48 -16.98 15.38 15.40
CA ASN A 48 -16.30 14.10 15.49
C ASN A 48 -16.97 13.18 14.46
N ASP A 49 -16.28 12.99 13.34
CA ASP A 49 -16.72 12.07 12.29
C ASP A 49 -16.71 10.64 12.85
N PRO A 50 -17.87 9.96 12.92
CA PRO A 50 -17.93 8.61 13.46
C PRO A 50 -17.28 7.57 12.54
N ASN A 51 -17.12 7.87 11.25
CA ASN A 51 -16.56 6.96 10.24
C ASN A 51 -15.58 7.70 9.29
N PRO A 52 -14.47 8.24 9.81
CA PRO A 52 -13.56 9.08 9.03
C PRO A 52 -12.95 8.33 7.84
N ALA A 53 -12.74 7.02 7.97
CA ALA A 53 -12.21 6.18 6.90
C ALA A 53 -13.13 6.09 5.67
N VAL A 54 -14.45 6.28 5.81
CA VAL A 54 -15.41 6.28 4.67
C VAL A 54 -15.71 7.70 4.21
N ASN A 55 -15.93 8.61 5.16
CA ASN A 55 -16.40 9.95 4.86
C ASN A 55 -15.28 10.87 4.34
N ASN A 56 -14.04 10.65 4.79
CA ASN A 56 -12.86 11.37 4.31
C ASN A 56 -11.63 10.44 4.23
N PRO A 57 -11.64 9.48 3.29
CA PRO A 57 -10.64 8.42 3.24
C PRO A 57 -9.23 8.96 3.00
N ASP A 58 -9.08 10.01 2.17
CA ASP A 58 -7.77 10.61 1.88
C ASP A 58 -7.18 11.29 3.12
N LYS A 59 -8.01 12.01 3.92
CA LYS A 59 -7.58 12.53 5.22
C LYS A 59 -7.23 11.40 6.19
N PHE A 60 -8.06 10.37 6.28
CA PHE A 60 -7.82 9.22 7.14
C PHE A 60 -6.51 8.50 6.77
N ALA A 61 -6.18 8.42 5.48
CA ALA A 61 -4.89 7.91 5.00
C ALA A 61 -3.72 8.70 5.59
N TRP A 62 -3.81 10.03 5.54
CA TRP A 62 -2.80 10.92 6.11
C TRP A 62 -2.72 10.81 7.63
N ASP A 63 -3.85 10.75 8.32
CA ASP A 63 -3.89 10.55 9.78
C ASP A 63 -3.20 9.23 10.15
N LEU A 64 -3.56 8.12 9.50
CA LEU A 64 -2.93 6.81 9.72
C LEU A 64 -1.43 6.84 9.37
N PHE A 65 -1.03 7.51 8.29
CA PHE A 65 0.37 7.66 7.89
C PHE A 65 1.18 8.41 8.95
N ILE A 66 0.61 9.47 9.54
CA ILE A 66 1.20 10.22 10.65
C ILE A 66 1.36 9.30 11.86
N GLU A 67 0.31 8.57 12.26
CA GLU A 67 0.33 7.69 13.43
C GLU A 67 1.44 6.63 13.34
N VAL A 68 1.46 5.87 12.24
CA VAL A 68 2.37 4.73 12.10
C VAL A 68 3.83 5.17 11.87
N ASN A 69 4.07 6.37 11.34
CA ASN A 69 5.40 6.95 11.12
C ASN A 69 5.90 7.86 12.24
N ARG A 70 5.23 7.88 13.41
CA ARG A 70 5.84 8.43 14.62
C ARG A 70 7.11 7.67 14.99
N PRO A 71 8.16 8.34 15.50
CA PRO A 71 9.28 7.65 16.14
C PRO A 71 8.77 6.71 17.24
N ALA A 72 9.28 5.48 17.29
CA ALA A 72 8.91 4.49 18.29
C ALA A 72 9.69 4.65 19.59
N LEU A 73 9.04 4.34 20.70
CA LEU A 73 9.65 4.24 22.01
C LEU A 73 10.58 3.01 22.03
N VAL A 74 11.83 3.22 22.45
CA VAL A 74 12.84 2.15 22.47
C VAL A 74 12.39 1.00 23.36
N GLY A 75 12.45 -0.22 22.82
CA GLY A 75 12.13 -1.45 23.55
C GLY A 75 10.64 -1.73 23.73
N ARG A 76 9.75 -0.93 23.12
CA ARG A 76 8.30 -1.13 23.18
C ARG A 76 7.72 -1.21 21.78
N ARG A 77 7.12 -2.35 21.43
CA ARG A 77 6.53 -2.53 20.10
C ARG A 77 5.20 -1.80 19.99
N GLY A 78 5.02 -1.07 18.90
CA GLY A 78 3.79 -0.37 18.57
C GLY A 78 3.54 0.93 19.34
N VAL A 79 4.49 1.37 20.19
CA VAL A 79 4.31 2.53 21.06
C VAL A 79 5.11 3.71 20.52
N PRO A 80 4.49 4.88 20.23
CA PRO A 80 5.24 6.08 19.84
C PRO A 80 6.01 6.66 21.04
N ASP A 81 7.16 7.26 20.78
CA ASP A 81 7.91 8.02 21.78
C ASP A 81 7.25 9.41 21.97
N PRO A 82 6.69 9.72 23.15
CA PRO A 82 5.99 10.98 23.38
C PRO A 82 6.91 12.20 23.34
N ASN A 83 8.23 12.01 23.42
CA ASN A 83 9.21 13.09 23.44
C ASN A 83 9.80 13.39 22.06
N LYS A 84 9.41 12.65 21.02
CA LYS A 84 9.93 12.82 19.67
C LYS A 84 8.85 13.26 18.69
N LYS A 85 9.27 14.02 17.70
CA LYS A 85 8.45 14.52 16.60
C LYS A 85 8.74 13.74 15.33
N HIS A 86 7.84 13.83 14.35
CA HIS A 86 8.13 13.34 13.01
C HIS A 86 9.40 14.04 12.48
N GLY A 87 10.24 13.28 11.77
CA GLY A 87 11.55 13.74 11.33
C GLY A 87 12.69 13.43 12.31
N ASP A 88 12.41 13.25 13.61
CA ASP A 88 13.45 12.89 14.57
C ASP A 88 14.01 11.47 14.28
N PRO A 89 15.30 11.19 14.57
CA PRO A 89 15.90 9.88 14.34
C PRO A 89 15.27 8.74 15.15
N GLY A 90 15.39 7.52 14.60
CA GLY A 90 14.98 6.27 15.23
C GLY A 90 14.03 5.45 14.35
N PRO A 91 13.66 4.23 14.79
CA PRO A 91 12.64 3.46 14.09
C PRO A 91 11.27 4.13 14.20
N ARG A 92 10.41 3.91 13.21
CA ARG A 92 8.99 4.23 13.24
C ARG A 92 8.21 3.19 14.03
N VAL A 93 7.04 3.58 14.52
CA VAL A 93 6.11 2.68 15.24
C VAL A 93 5.88 1.40 14.46
N TRP A 94 5.58 1.48 13.15
CA TRP A 94 5.34 0.29 12.33
C TRP A 94 6.56 -0.62 12.20
N GLU A 95 7.78 -0.09 12.26
CA GLU A 95 9.01 -0.89 12.19
C GLU A 95 9.26 -1.70 13.46
N THR A 96 8.47 -1.49 14.52
CA THR A 96 8.52 -2.32 15.72
C THR A 96 7.52 -3.47 15.71
N TRP A 97 6.58 -3.46 14.75
CA TRP A 97 5.60 -4.52 14.60
C TRP A 97 6.22 -5.82 14.07
N LYS A 98 5.48 -6.92 14.21
CA LYS A 98 5.92 -8.26 13.81
C LYS A 98 6.06 -8.36 12.30
N ILE A 99 7.19 -8.89 11.84
CA ILE A 99 7.49 -9.07 10.43
C ILE A 99 6.74 -10.27 9.87
N THR A 100 6.09 -10.07 8.72
CA THR A 100 5.32 -11.11 8.01
C THR A 100 5.89 -11.46 6.64
N THR A 101 7.01 -10.86 6.23
CA THR A 101 7.75 -11.25 5.02
C THR A 101 8.56 -12.52 5.22
N GLU A 102 9.01 -13.14 4.13
CA GLU A 102 9.81 -14.37 4.14
C GLU A 102 11.09 -14.21 4.96
N ASN A 103 11.89 -13.19 4.65
CA ASN A 103 13.09 -12.91 5.43
C ASN A 103 12.68 -12.31 6.79
N GLY A 104 13.23 -12.86 7.87
CA GLY A 104 13.03 -12.37 9.23
C GLY A 104 11.62 -12.53 9.78
N ASN A 105 10.83 -13.48 9.26
CA ASN A 105 9.46 -13.70 9.68
C ASN A 105 9.35 -13.93 11.20
N GLU A 106 8.47 -13.17 11.86
CA GLU A 106 8.22 -13.27 13.30
C GLU A 106 6.82 -13.82 13.62
N VAL A 107 6.03 -14.13 12.59
CA VAL A 107 4.64 -14.62 12.72
C VAL A 107 4.52 -16.06 12.22
N PHE A 108 5.05 -16.33 11.03
CA PHE A 108 5.00 -17.60 10.34
C PHE A 108 6.37 -18.27 10.43
N LEU A 109 6.65 -18.86 11.60
CA LEU A 109 7.96 -19.45 11.90
C LEU A 109 8.15 -20.80 11.20
N ASP A 110 9.41 -21.18 11.03
CA ASP A 110 9.78 -22.51 10.52
C ASP A 110 9.10 -23.62 11.30
N ASN A 111 8.68 -24.65 10.57
CA ASN A 111 7.96 -25.82 11.08
C ASN A 111 6.66 -25.46 11.81
N GLY A 112 5.98 -24.38 11.38
CA GLY A 112 4.67 -23.99 11.90
C GLY A 112 4.66 -23.68 13.40
N ARG A 113 5.83 -23.36 13.97
CA ARG A 113 5.99 -23.14 15.42
C ARG A 113 5.17 -21.94 15.87
N ASN A 114 4.67 -22.03 17.11
CA ASN A 114 4.02 -20.91 17.77
C ASN A 114 5.01 -19.72 17.86
N PRO A 115 4.66 -18.54 17.32
CA PRO A 115 5.55 -17.37 17.31
C PRO A 115 5.74 -16.71 18.68
N GLY A 116 5.09 -17.22 19.73
CA GLY A 116 5.22 -16.73 21.10
C GLY A 116 4.36 -15.50 21.38
N PRO A 117 4.74 -14.68 22.38
CA PRO A 117 4.03 -13.44 22.71
C PRO A 117 4.37 -12.29 21.76
N TRP A 118 3.60 -11.21 21.83
CA TRP A 118 3.85 -9.97 21.07
C TRP A 118 5.22 -9.37 21.39
N GLU A 119 5.55 -9.22 22.68
CA GLU A 119 6.80 -8.62 23.13
C GLU A 119 7.95 -9.63 23.09
N THR A 120 8.47 -9.91 21.90
CA THR A 120 9.75 -10.63 21.71
C THR A 120 10.87 -9.66 21.35
N PRO A 121 12.14 -9.98 21.72
CA PRO A 121 13.29 -9.18 21.32
C PRO A 121 13.33 -8.95 19.81
N GLN A 122 13.54 -7.70 19.41
CA GLN A 122 13.77 -7.34 18.01
C GLN A 122 15.23 -7.59 17.64
N ALA A 123 15.46 -8.12 16.45
CA ALA A 123 16.82 -8.34 15.97
C ALA A 123 17.56 -7.01 15.77
N LYS A 124 18.79 -6.95 16.27
CA LYS A 124 19.66 -5.77 16.17
C LYS A 124 20.90 -6.06 15.34
N ASP A 125 21.40 -5.06 14.64
CA ASP A 125 22.66 -5.13 13.91
C ASP A 125 23.86 -5.03 14.89
N ALA A 126 25.08 -5.10 14.36
CA ALA A 126 26.29 -4.97 15.18
C ALA A 126 26.43 -3.60 15.87
N LYS A 127 25.73 -2.57 15.39
CA LYS A 127 25.69 -1.21 15.98
C LYS A 127 24.55 -1.07 17.00
N GLY A 128 23.74 -2.09 17.22
CA GLY A 128 22.59 -2.07 18.13
C GLY A 128 21.32 -1.45 17.52
N ASN A 129 21.32 -1.10 16.23
CA ASN A 129 20.16 -0.60 15.52
C ASN A 129 19.22 -1.74 15.15
N LEU A 130 17.94 -1.43 14.97
CA LEU A 130 16.97 -2.41 14.48
C LEU A 130 17.36 -2.91 13.09
N ARG A 131 17.48 -4.23 12.92
CA ARG A 131 17.76 -4.83 11.60
C ARG A 131 16.60 -4.67 10.64
N LYS A 132 16.95 -4.52 9.36
CA LYS A 132 15.98 -4.61 8.26
C LYS A 132 15.96 -6.02 7.69
N PHE A 133 14.77 -6.57 7.55
CA PHE A 133 14.56 -7.87 6.91
C PHE A 133 13.88 -7.67 5.57
N LEU A 134 14.73 -7.41 4.60
CA LEU A 134 14.39 -7.03 3.26
C LEU A 134 14.26 -8.27 2.38
N SER A 135 13.09 -8.44 1.77
CA SER A 135 12.81 -9.54 0.83
C SER A 135 12.75 -9.00 -0.60
N PRO A 136 13.18 -9.75 -1.62
CA PRO A 136 13.04 -9.31 -3.01
C PRO A 136 11.55 -9.12 -3.37
N PRO A 137 11.22 -8.25 -4.35
CA PRO A 137 9.86 -8.08 -4.84
C PRO A 137 9.25 -9.41 -5.31
N LYS A 138 8.03 -9.71 -4.85
CA LYS A 138 7.29 -10.94 -5.22
C LYS A 138 6.83 -10.98 -6.68
N MET A 139 6.78 -9.85 -7.37
CA MET A 139 6.47 -9.76 -8.79
C MET A 139 7.57 -8.99 -9.52
N ARG A 140 8.07 -9.58 -10.60
CA ARG A 140 8.96 -8.92 -11.55
C ARG A 140 8.20 -8.75 -12.86
N THR A 141 7.99 -7.50 -13.27
CA THR A 141 7.36 -7.20 -14.56
C THR A 141 8.44 -6.94 -15.60
N ILE A 142 8.39 -7.63 -16.73
CA ILE A 142 9.28 -7.41 -17.87
C ILE A 142 8.49 -6.64 -18.93
N LYS A 143 8.89 -5.40 -19.24
CA LYS A 143 8.34 -4.63 -20.38
C LYS A 143 9.23 -4.86 -21.61
N PHE A 144 8.61 -5.19 -22.75
CA PHE A 144 9.26 -5.31 -24.07
C PHE A 144 8.87 -4.12 -24.95
N GLY A 145 9.82 -3.58 -25.72
CA GLY A 145 9.60 -2.46 -26.65
C GLY A 145 10.35 -2.63 -27.97
N PHE A 146 10.06 -1.77 -28.94
CA PHE A 146 10.78 -1.67 -30.22
C PHE A 146 11.31 -0.24 -30.41
N VAL A 147 12.57 -0.09 -30.82
CA VAL A 147 13.14 1.16 -31.32
C VAL A 147 13.57 0.90 -32.77
N ASP A 148 13.53 1.92 -33.64
CA ASP A 148 13.61 1.93 -35.12
C ASP A 148 14.73 1.11 -35.84
N ARG A 149 15.46 0.22 -35.18
CA ARG A 149 16.48 -0.67 -35.77
C ARG A 149 16.40 -2.15 -35.33
N GLY A 150 15.29 -2.61 -34.75
CA GLY A 150 15.06 -4.01 -34.41
C GLY A 150 14.52 -4.23 -32.99
N PRO A 151 14.36 -5.48 -32.52
CA PRO A 151 13.98 -5.75 -31.15
C PRO A 151 15.02 -5.14 -30.21
N SER A 152 14.60 -4.15 -29.42
CA SER A 152 15.44 -3.55 -28.39
C SER A 152 14.92 -4.00 -27.02
N PHE A 153 15.84 -4.45 -26.16
CA PHE A 153 15.54 -4.56 -24.73
C PHE A 153 15.54 -3.15 -24.14
N GLU A 154 14.53 -2.35 -24.44
CA GLU A 154 14.26 -1.21 -23.58
C GLU A 154 13.46 -1.70 -22.38
N VAL A 155 14.18 -1.92 -21.28
CA VAL A 155 13.65 -1.56 -19.97
C VAL A 155 13.36 -0.05 -20.07
N THR A 156 12.18 0.30 -20.59
CA THR A 156 11.71 1.68 -20.59
C THR A 156 11.71 2.10 -19.13
N LYS A 157 12.68 2.95 -18.78
CA LYS A 157 13.13 3.25 -17.42
C LYS A 157 11.96 3.63 -16.48
N ALA A 158 11.27 2.67 -15.89
CA ALA A 158 11.57 2.51 -14.47
C ALA A 158 12.93 1.81 -14.51
N PRO A 159 14.02 2.39 -13.99
CA PRO A 159 15.24 1.61 -13.87
C PRO A 159 14.83 0.26 -13.30
N PRO A 160 15.39 -0.87 -13.76
CA PRO A 160 15.37 -2.01 -12.87
C PRO A 160 16.02 -1.40 -11.62
N LEU A 161 15.24 -1.21 -10.57
CA LEU A 161 15.79 -0.79 -9.30
C LEU A 161 16.44 -2.06 -8.78
N ASP A 162 17.53 -2.40 -9.46
CA ASP A 162 18.50 -3.38 -9.07
C ASP A 162 18.92 -2.89 -7.70
N ARG A 163 18.54 -3.66 -6.66
CA ARG A 163 18.60 -3.32 -5.22
C ARG A 163 17.32 -2.75 -4.60
N ASP A 164 16.16 -3.20 -5.06
CA ASP A 164 14.92 -3.04 -4.31
C ASP A 164 14.66 -4.18 -3.34
N SER A 165 13.96 -3.86 -2.26
CA SER A 165 13.45 -4.85 -1.34
C SER A 165 12.20 -4.38 -0.60
N GLN A 166 11.47 -5.35 -0.07
CA GLN A 166 10.18 -5.16 0.57
C GLN A 166 10.20 -5.75 1.97
N GLU A 167 9.45 -5.13 2.87
CA GLU A 167 9.09 -5.71 4.17
C GLU A 167 7.59 -5.52 4.40
N ALA A 168 6.97 -6.45 5.09
CA ALA A 168 5.57 -6.35 5.50
C ALA A 168 5.46 -6.66 6.97
N ARG A 169 4.57 -5.94 7.66
CA ARG A 169 4.42 -6.03 9.11
C ARG A 169 2.96 -5.92 9.53
N ILE A 170 2.64 -6.56 10.64
CA ILE A 170 1.29 -6.55 11.24
C ILE A 170 1.35 -6.10 12.69
N ASN A 171 0.42 -5.22 13.07
CA ASN A 171 0.36 -4.69 14.43
C ASN A 171 -0.10 -5.75 15.46
N GLN A 172 -0.07 -5.37 16.74
CA GLN A 172 -0.37 -6.27 17.85
C GLN A 172 -1.75 -6.92 17.73
N VAL A 173 -2.77 -6.13 17.42
CA VAL A 173 -4.17 -6.57 17.31
C VAL A 173 -4.30 -7.69 16.26
N GLY A 174 -3.70 -7.51 15.08
CA GLY A 174 -3.71 -8.56 14.05
C GLY A 174 -2.87 -9.77 14.41
N TYR A 175 -1.70 -9.55 15.02
CA TYR A 175 -0.81 -10.64 15.48
C TYR A 175 -1.50 -11.54 16.51
N GLU A 176 -2.11 -10.95 17.53
CA GLU A 176 -2.78 -11.70 18.60
C GLU A 176 -3.94 -12.53 18.07
N PHE A 177 -4.69 -12.01 17.08
CA PHE A 177 -5.71 -12.80 16.38
C PHE A 177 -5.11 -14.01 15.66
N ILE A 178 -4.02 -13.83 14.91
CA ILE A 178 -3.32 -14.92 14.20
C ILE A 178 -2.88 -16.00 15.20
N VAL A 179 -2.29 -15.61 16.34
CA VAL A 179 -1.85 -16.54 17.38
C VAL A 179 -3.02 -17.26 18.03
N LYS A 180 -4.05 -16.51 18.44
CA LYS A 180 -5.23 -17.04 19.13
C LYS A 180 -5.99 -18.07 18.30
N GLU A 181 -6.19 -17.80 17.00
CA GLU A 181 -6.92 -18.70 16.10
C GLU A 181 -6.01 -19.77 15.47
N GLY A 182 -4.73 -19.84 15.86
CA GLY A 182 -3.77 -20.82 15.35
C GLY A 182 -3.41 -20.63 13.87
N LEU A 183 -3.65 -19.44 13.30
CA LEU A 183 -3.49 -19.20 11.86
C LEU A 183 -2.02 -19.02 11.42
N TYR A 184 -1.05 -19.12 12.34
CA TYR A 184 0.39 -19.01 12.04
C TYR A 184 0.99 -20.25 11.37
N SER A 185 0.31 -21.41 11.42
CA SER A 185 0.72 -22.64 10.75
C SER A 185 -0.30 -23.05 9.68
N LEU A 186 0.14 -23.84 8.69
CA LEU A 186 -0.78 -24.40 7.70
C LEU A 186 -1.80 -25.34 8.36
N ASP A 187 -1.37 -26.15 9.32
CA ASP A 187 -2.22 -27.10 10.04
C ASP A 187 -3.26 -26.38 10.89
N GLY A 188 -2.90 -25.29 11.56
CA GLY A 188 -3.83 -24.47 12.31
C GLY A 188 -4.83 -23.73 11.43
N GLN A 189 -4.40 -23.24 10.27
CA GLN A 189 -5.32 -22.68 9.27
C GLN A 189 -6.31 -23.71 8.72
N GLU A 190 -5.88 -24.95 8.53
CA GLU A 190 -6.77 -26.04 8.10
C GLU A 190 -7.77 -26.43 9.19
N ARG A 191 -7.32 -26.49 10.44
CA ARG A 191 -8.20 -26.67 11.61
C ARG A 191 -9.24 -25.54 11.66
N PHE A 192 -8.83 -24.29 11.44
CA PHE A 192 -9.76 -23.16 11.38
C PHE A 192 -10.75 -23.32 10.21
N ARG A 193 -10.28 -23.66 9.01
CA ARG A 193 -11.14 -23.90 7.83
C ARG A 193 -12.21 -24.95 8.10
N ALA A 194 -11.86 -26.03 8.79
CA ALA A 194 -12.80 -27.10 9.15
C ALA A 194 -13.97 -26.61 10.01
N THR A 195 -13.81 -25.51 10.76
CA THR A 195 -14.90 -24.88 11.53
C THR A 195 -15.94 -24.16 10.67
N GLN A 196 -15.67 -23.95 9.37
CA GLN A 196 -16.50 -23.17 8.44
C GLN A 196 -16.72 -21.69 8.86
N ARG A 197 -16.04 -21.22 9.91
CA ARG A 197 -16.01 -19.80 10.29
C ARG A 197 -15.32 -18.98 9.20
N LYS A 198 -15.73 -17.72 9.05
CA LYS A 198 -15.03 -16.75 8.21
C LYS A 198 -13.81 -16.25 9.00
N VAL A 199 -12.66 -16.11 8.34
CA VAL A 199 -11.55 -15.34 8.92
C VAL A 199 -11.98 -13.88 8.92
N GLU A 200 -12.07 -13.29 10.11
CA GLU A 200 -12.50 -11.91 10.32
C GLU A 200 -11.55 -11.28 11.33
N PHE A 201 -10.63 -10.44 10.87
CA PHE A 201 -9.72 -9.77 11.79
C PHE A 201 -10.47 -8.76 12.67
N PRO A 202 -10.00 -8.54 13.91
CA PRO A 202 -10.58 -7.54 14.79
C PRO A 202 -10.32 -6.11 14.28
N ILE A 203 -11.26 -5.20 14.62
CA ILE A 203 -11.12 -3.76 14.40
C ILE A 203 -9.81 -3.26 15.01
N GLY A 204 -9.13 -2.36 14.30
CA GLY A 204 -7.81 -1.86 14.69
C GLY A 204 -6.65 -2.75 14.23
N THR A 205 -6.89 -3.85 13.49
CA THR A 205 -5.82 -4.57 12.80
C THR A 205 -5.23 -3.69 11.69
N ILE A 206 -3.92 -3.49 11.71
CA ILE A 206 -3.20 -2.72 10.69
C ILE A 206 -2.08 -3.58 10.09
N ASN A 207 -1.99 -3.59 8.77
CA ASN A 207 -0.87 -4.15 8.04
C ASN A 207 -0.20 -3.07 7.21
N VAL A 208 1.13 -3.11 7.15
CA VAL A 208 1.91 -2.25 6.26
C VAL A 208 2.80 -3.09 5.36
N LYS A 209 3.05 -2.57 4.17
CA LYS A 209 4.07 -3.11 3.27
C LYS A 209 4.92 -1.97 2.74
N ALA A 210 6.19 -1.98 3.09
CA ALA A 210 7.16 -0.98 2.70
C ALA A 210 8.01 -1.49 1.53
N HIS A 211 8.42 -0.56 0.68
CA HIS A 211 9.32 -0.77 -0.42
C HIS A 211 10.53 0.15 -0.29
N TRP A 212 11.72 -0.40 -0.47
CA TRP A 212 12.99 0.24 -0.20
C TRP A 212 13.91 0.11 -1.40
N ARG A 213 14.63 1.19 -1.74
CA ARG A 213 15.72 1.17 -2.70
C ARG A 213 17.06 1.37 -2.01
N GLU A 214 18.10 0.67 -2.44
CA GLU A 214 19.48 0.96 -2.02
C GLU A 214 19.99 2.23 -2.74
N PHE A 215 20.68 3.12 -2.02
CA PHE A 215 21.36 4.27 -2.63
C PHE A 215 22.76 3.90 -3.11
N THR A 216 23.19 4.48 -4.23
CA THR A 216 24.60 4.39 -4.65
C THR A 216 25.50 5.31 -3.81
N LEU A 217 26.81 5.09 -3.85
CA LEU A 217 27.78 5.96 -3.18
C LEU A 217 27.74 7.40 -3.73
N GLU A 218 27.48 7.56 -5.03
CA GLU A 218 27.33 8.86 -5.69
C GLU A 218 26.10 9.60 -5.18
N GLU A 219 24.96 8.91 -5.03
CA GLU A 219 23.74 9.50 -4.47
C GLU A 219 23.91 9.92 -3.01
N ILE A 220 24.60 9.09 -2.21
CA ILE A 220 24.94 9.42 -0.83
C ILE A 220 25.82 10.67 -0.77
N LYS A 221 26.90 10.72 -1.57
CA LYS A 221 27.78 11.90 -1.67
C LYS A 221 27.05 13.14 -2.17
N GLY A 222 26.07 12.97 -3.06
CA GLY A 222 25.22 14.04 -3.58
C GLY A 222 24.11 14.50 -2.63
N GLY A 223 23.98 13.91 -1.44
CA GLY A 223 22.98 14.31 -0.44
C GLY A 223 21.54 13.89 -0.77
N VAL A 224 21.33 12.99 -1.73
CA VAL A 224 19.99 12.48 -2.08
C VAL A 224 19.25 11.88 -0.87
N PRO A 225 19.88 11.10 0.03
CA PRO A 225 19.18 10.48 1.16
C PRO A 225 18.46 11.46 2.11
N ALA A 226 18.85 12.74 2.14
CA ALA A 226 18.25 13.74 3.02
C ALA A 226 16.76 14.00 2.73
N ARG A 227 16.26 13.62 1.55
CA ARG A 227 14.84 13.75 1.16
C ARG A 227 14.00 12.50 1.47
N TYR A 228 14.63 11.41 1.89
CA TYR A 228 13.98 10.13 2.10
C TYR A 228 13.89 9.79 3.59
N TYR A 229 12.91 8.97 3.95
CA TYR A 229 13.07 8.17 5.15
C TYR A 229 14.10 7.07 4.89
N THR A 230 15.16 7.02 5.69
CA THR A 230 16.30 6.13 5.46
C THR A 230 16.45 5.08 6.54
N ALA A 231 17.04 3.96 6.14
CA ALA A 231 17.49 2.91 7.05
C ALA A 231 18.88 2.42 6.64
N GLU A 232 19.73 2.12 7.62
CA GLU A 232 20.99 1.42 7.39
C GLU A 232 20.82 -0.05 7.74
N ASP A 233 21.25 -0.95 6.85
CA ASP A 233 21.35 -2.38 7.16
C ASP A 233 22.47 -3.00 6.32
N SER A 234 23.27 -3.87 6.93
CA SER A 234 24.33 -4.63 6.26
C SER A 234 25.32 -3.75 5.45
N GLY A 235 25.62 -2.55 5.96
CA GLY A 235 26.53 -1.59 5.33
C GLY A 235 25.94 -0.81 4.15
N LYS A 236 24.63 -0.93 3.92
CA LYS A 236 23.89 -0.25 2.85
C LYS A 236 22.94 0.79 3.41
N VAL A 237 22.74 1.86 2.66
CA VAL A 237 21.74 2.90 2.96
C VAL A 237 20.54 2.69 2.05
N TRP A 238 19.37 2.54 2.65
CA TRP A 238 18.10 2.31 1.98
C TRP A 238 17.22 3.54 2.11
N GLY A 239 16.46 3.87 1.06
CA GLY A 239 15.44 4.90 1.07
C GLY A 239 14.05 4.30 0.84
N LEU A 240 13.07 4.68 1.65
CA LEU A 240 11.68 4.24 1.48
C LEU A 240 11.10 4.87 0.21
N THR A 241 10.65 4.06 -0.74
CA THR A 241 10.12 4.51 -2.03
C THR A 241 8.62 4.23 -2.21
N GLY A 242 8.06 3.27 -1.48
CA GLY A 242 6.63 2.94 -1.52
C GLY A 242 6.14 2.41 -0.18
N PHE A 243 4.89 2.69 0.17
CA PHE A 243 4.34 2.35 1.48
C PHE A 243 2.84 2.08 1.40
N HIS A 244 2.45 0.82 1.47
CA HIS A 244 1.05 0.39 1.57
C HIS A 244 0.64 0.31 3.01
N MET A 245 -0.58 0.76 3.29
CA MET A 245 -1.23 0.61 4.57
C MET A 245 -2.62 0.04 4.37
N THR A 246 -3.00 -0.88 5.25
CA THR A 246 -4.34 -1.45 5.29
C THR A 246 -4.80 -1.48 6.74
N SER A 247 -6.08 -1.16 6.98
CA SER A 247 -6.66 -1.20 8.32
C SER A 247 -8.04 -1.82 8.32
N LYS A 248 -8.34 -2.63 9.34
CA LYS A 248 -9.66 -3.22 9.60
C LYS A 248 -10.56 -2.23 10.36
N ASP A 249 -10.61 -0.98 9.94
CA ASP A 249 -11.57 0.01 10.47
C ASP A 249 -12.91 -0.04 9.72
N LEU A 250 -12.95 -0.75 8.59
CA LEU A 250 -14.11 -0.93 7.73
C LEU A 250 -14.35 -2.43 7.45
N PRO A 251 -15.61 -2.85 7.16
CA PRO A 251 -15.91 -4.24 6.79
C PRO A 251 -15.06 -4.74 5.62
N ASN A 252 -14.90 -3.91 4.57
CA ASN A 252 -14.12 -4.21 3.38
C ASN A 252 -12.64 -3.79 3.48
N TRP A 253 -12.15 -3.45 4.69
CA TRP A 253 -10.85 -2.84 4.95
C TRP A 253 -10.65 -1.48 4.29
N PHE A 254 -9.93 -0.60 4.99
CA PHE A 254 -9.38 0.61 4.42
C PHE A 254 -8.01 0.30 3.78
N TRP A 255 -7.73 0.90 2.62
CA TRP A 255 -6.45 0.78 1.91
C TRP A 255 -5.94 2.14 1.49
N ALA A 256 -4.62 2.33 1.61
CA ALA A 256 -3.92 3.48 1.07
C ALA A 256 -2.53 3.09 0.59
N THR A 257 -2.01 3.82 -0.41
CA THR A 257 -0.61 3.72 -0.82
C THR A 257 0.04 5.08 -0.96
N PHE A 258 1.21 5.22 -0.35
CA PHE A 258 2.08 6.38 -0.43
C PHE A 258 3.34 6.02 -1.20
N GLU A 259 3.97 6.99 -1.84
CA GLU A 259 5.27 6.80 -2.47
C GLU A 259 6.08 8.08 -2.48
N HIS A 260 7.39 7.95 -2.69
CA HIS A 260 8.26 9.13 -2.83
C HIS A 260 7.95 9.87 -4.13
N ALA A 261 7.80 11.19 -4.09
CA ALA A 261 7.38 12.02 -5.23
C ALA A 261 8.34 11.97 -6.42
N GLU A 262 9.62 11.70 -6.16
CA GLU A 262 10.68 11.55 -7.18
C GLU A 262 10.76 10.13 -7.78
N ASN A 263 9.82 9.24 -7.44
CA ASN A 263 9.68 8.00 -8.19
C ASN A 263 9.38 8.28 -9.68
N PRO A 264 9.60 7.29 -10.58
CA PRO A 264 9.24 7.44 -11.99
C PRO A 264 7.78 7.91 -12.17
N PRO A 265 7.46 8.64 -13.25
CA PRO A 265 6.10 9.11 -13.49
C PRO A 265 5.09 7.96 -13.44
N PRO A 266 3.99 8.11 -12.69
CA PRO A 266 3.02 7.03 -12.55
C PRO A 266 2.15 6.86 -13.81
N GLU A 267 1.72 5.63 -14.07
CA GLU A 267 0.81 5.31 -15.18
C GLU A 267 -0.64 5.76 -14.89
N ILE A 268 -0.98 5.89 -13.59
CA ILE A 268 -2.27 6.39 -13.11
C ILE A 268 -2.04 7.62 -12.24
N ARG A 269 -2.90 8.64 -12.38
CA ARG A 269 -2.79 9.88 -11.60
C ARG A 269 -3.02 9.65 -10.11
N ASP A 270 -2.33 10.45 -9.30
CA ASP A 270 -2.54 10.53 -7.86
C ASP A 270 -3.96 11.02 -7.55
N ARG A 271 -4.63 10.35 -6.62
CA ARG A 271 -5.99 10.68 -6.16
C ARG A 271 -5.96 11.05 -4.68
N ASP A 272 -5.51 12.27 -4.40
CA ASP A 272 -5.56 12.88 -3.07
C ASP A 272 -6.44 14.13 -3.13
N ARG A 273 -7.64 14.03 -2.53
CA ARG A 273 -8.65 15.09 -2.42
C ARG A 273 -8.51 15.91 -1.13
N TYR A 274 -7.62 15.51 -0.23
CA TYR A 274 -7.44 16.17 1.06
C TYR A 274 -6.35 17.25 0.98
N THR A 275 -5.19 16.92 0.41
CA THR A 275 -4.10 17.89 0.27
C THR A 275 -4.17 18.64 -1.06
N LYS A 276 -3.47 19.76 -1.15
CA LYS A 276 -3.33 20.55 -2.38
C LYS A 276 -1.96 20.33 -3.00
N LEU A 277 -1.86 20.46 -4.32
CA LEU A 277 -0.56 20.49 -5.00
C LEU A 277 0.23 21.73 -4.57
N ARG A 278 1.49 21.52 -4.22
CA ARG A 278 2.45 22.59 -3.87
C ARG A 278 3.19 23.11 -5.10
N ASP A 279 3.44 22.22 -6.06
CA ASP A 279 4.08 22.51 -7.33
C ASP A 279 3.15 22.09 -8.48
N PRO A 280 2.60 23.02 -9.27
CA PRO A 280 1.72 22.70 -10.40
C PRO A 280 2.37 21.83 -11.49
N SER A 281 3.70 21.86 -11.59
CA SER A 281 4.47 21.10 -12.58
C SER A 281 4.98 19.75 -12.04
N GLY A 282 4.93 19.56 -10.72
CA GLY A 282 5.41 18.38 -10.02
C GLY A 282 4.30 17.57 -9.36
N ARG A 283 4.71 16.59 -8.55
CA ARG A 283 3.79 15.76 -7.74
C ARG A 283 3.72 16.19 -6.28
N LEU A 284 4.61 17.09 -5.85
CA LEU A 284 4.71 17.48 -4.45
C LEU A 284 3.45 18.21 -3.99
N ARG A 285 2.99 17.83 -2.81
CA ARG A 285 1.76 18.32 -2.19
C ARG A 285 2.07 19.01 -0.88
N GLU A 286 1.13 19.86 -0.44
CA GLU A 286 1.08 20.28 0.95
C GLU A 286 0.93 19.03 1.82
N VAL A 287 1.68 18.95 2.92
CA VAL A 287 1.55 17.85 3.88
C VAL A 287 0.93 18.37 5.19
N PRO A 288 0.23 17.50 5.94
CA PRO A 288 -0.25 17.83 7.28
C PRO A 288 0.85 18.38 8.19
N ASP A 289 0.47 19.25 9.13
CA ASP A 289 1.41 20.00 9.98
C ASP A 289 2.51 19.17 10.65
N PRO A 290 2.24 17.98 11.23
CA PRO A 290 3.30 17.18 11.85
C PRO A 290 4.42 16.78 10.89
N LEU A 291 4.16 16.73 9.59
CA LEU A 291 5.12 16.26 8.56
C LEU A 291 5.88 17.40 7.89
N LYS A 292 5.46 18.67 8.09
CA LYS A 292 6.11 19.83 7.47
C LYS A 292 7.56 19.97 7.93
N ASN A 293 8.44 20.38 7.03
CA ASN A 293 9.88 20.55 7.28
C ASN A 293 10.61 19.26 7.67
N THR A 294 10.07 18.11 7.28
CA THR A 294 10.72 16.80 7.45
C THR A 294 10.86 16.11 6.10
N TYR A 295 11.62 15.02 6.01
CA TYR A 295 11.68 14.20 4.80
C TYR A 295 10.33 13.60 4.38
N TRP A 296 9.32 13.57 5.28
CA TRP A 296 7.97 13.12 4.93
C TRP A 296 7.27 14.04 3.93
N GLN A 297 7.71 15.30 3.79
CA GLN A 297 7.16 16.25 2.82
C GLN A 297 7.43 15.87 1.34
N TYR A 298 8.26 14.85 1.10
CA TYR A 298 8.55 14.32 -0.22
C TYR A 298 7.73 13.07 -0.58
N TYR A 299 6.79 12.67 0.29
CA TYR A 299 5.90 11.55 0.03
C TYR A 299 4.51 12.04 -0.40
N VAL A 300 3.91 11.32 -1.34
CA VAL A 300 2.59 11.65 -1.90
C VAL A 300 1.64 10.49 -1.68
N LEU A 301 0.40 10.79 -1.34
CA LEU A 301 -0.70 9.83 -1.37
C LEU A 301 -1.07 9.54 -2.83
N ARG A 302 -0.93 8.29 -3.26
CA ARG A 302 -1.40 7.82 -4.58
C ARG A 302 -2.91 7.70 -4.63
N GLY A 303 -3.51 7.35 -3.50
CA GLY A 303 -4.95 7.28 -3.30
C GLY A 303 -5.35 6.23 -2.27
N THR A 304 -6.65 6.08 -2.10
CA THR A 304 -7.27 5.17 -1.13
C THR A 304 -8.31 4.27 -1.78
N GLN A 305 -8.60 3.13 -1.14
CA GLN A 305 -9.77 2.30 -1.43
C GLN A 305 -10.50 1.93 -0.13
N VAL A 306 -11.83 2.09 -0.16
CA VAL A 306 -12.75 1.67 0.91
C VAL A 306 -13.73 0.62 0.41
N ASP A 307 -13.86 0.49 -0.91
CA ASP A 307 -14.70 -0.49 -1.59
C ASP A 307 -14.11 -0.87 -2.97
N PHE A 308 -14.61 -1.96 -3.53
CA PHE A 308 -14.20 -2.49 -4.83
C PHE A 308 -14.63 -1.63 -6.02
N VAL A 309 -15.66 -0.79 -5.84
CA VAL A 309 -16.21 0.12 -6.84
C VAL A 309 -16.38 1.52 -6.26
N ASP A 310 -16.38 2.54 -7.11
CA ASP A 310 -16.72 3.90 -6.71
C ASP A 310 -18.25 4.11 -6.72
N SER A 311 -18.69 5.34 -6.42
CA SER A 311 -20.11 5.70 -6.36
C SER A 311 -20.84 5.61 -7.70
N THR A 312 -20.13 5.43 -8.82
CA THR A 312 -20.70 5.20 -10.15
C THR A 312 -20.80 3.70 -10.49
N GLY A 313 -20.31 2.82 -9.61
CA GLY A 313 -20.19 1.39 -9.87
C GLY A 313 -18.94 1.03 -10.70
N SER A 314 -18.09 2.00 -11.02
CA SER A 314 -16.84 1.74 -11.74
C SER A 314 -15.82 1.11 -10.79
N PRO A 315 -15.07 0.07 -11.21
CA PRO A 315 -14.09 -0.54 -10.33
C PRO A 315 -12.99 0.43 -9.88
N THR A 316 -12.64 0.38 -8.59
CA THR A 316 -11.57 1.21 -8.04
C THR A 316 -10.20 0.64 -8.43
N ILE A 317 -9.35 1.51 -8.98
CA ILE A 317 -7.96 1.23 -9.33
C ILE A 317 -7.06 1.94 -8.32
N LEU A 318 -6.08 1.23 -7.81
CA LEU A 318 -5.05 1.75 -6.93
C LEU A 318 -3.74 1.01 -7.19
N GLY A 319 -2.67 1.75 -7.42
CA GLY A 319 -1.35 1.19 -7.70
C GLY A 319 -0.23 2.16 -7.36
N ASN A 320 0.91 1.60 -6.98
CA ASN A 320 2.16 2.25 -6.66
C ASN A 320 3.17 2.01 -7.79
N THR A 321 4.05 2.96 -8.08
CA THR A 321 5.04 2.78 -9.17
C THR A 321 6.06 1.70 -8.84
N GLN A 322 6.27 1.43 -7.55
CA GLN A 322 7.26 0.49 -7.04
C GLN A 322 6.63 -0.88 -6.79
N LEU A 323 5.50 -0.91 -6.08
CA LEU A 323 4.87 -2.16 -5.65
C LEU A 323 4.03 -2.81 -6.76
N GLU A 324 3.51 -2.01 -7.71
CA GLU A 324 2.68 -2.44 -8.84
C GLU A 324 3.29 -2.02 -10.20
N GLY A 325 4.62 -1.91 -10.26
CA GLY A 325 5.34 -1.55 -11.49
C GLY A 325 4.92 -2.39 -12.70
N GLY A 326 4.43 -1.73 -13.75
CA GLY A 326 3.96 -2.37 -14.99
C GLY A 326 2.57 -3.03 -14.92
N MET A 327 1.85 -2.89 -13.81
CA MET A 327 0.47 -3.36 -13.65
C MET A 327 -0.47 -2.29 -13.07
N GLN A 328 0.00 -1.07 -12.80
CA GLN A 328 -0.74 0.01 -12.13
C GLN A 328 -2.15 0.23 -12.69
N VAL A 329 -2.31 0.28 -14.02
CA VAL A 329 -3.62 0.49 -14.68
C VAL A 329 -4.61 -0.67 -14.52
N THR A 330 -4.12 -1.82 -14.05
CA THR A 330 -4.90 -3.03 -13.77
C THR A 330 -4.84 -3.43 -12.29
N SER A 331 -4.29 -2.58 -11.43
CA SER A 331 -4.08 -2.88 -10.02
C SER A 331 -5.22 -2.36 -9.14
N SER A 332 -5.59 -3.18 -8.17
CA SER A 332 -6.45 -2.81 -7.06
C SER A 332 -5.91 -3.54 -5.85
N CYS A 333 -5.55 -2.83 -4.79
CA CYS A 333 -5.03 -3.46 -3.59
C CYS A 333 -6.10 -4.39 -3.00
N MET A 334 -7.34 -3.89 -2.87
CA MET A 334 -8.51 -4.68 -2.47
C MET A 334 -8.76 -5.86 -3.40
N GLY A 335 -8.88 -5.62 -4.71
CA GLY A 335 -9.16 -6.67 -5.68
C GLY A 335 -8.12 -7.79 -5.63
N CYS A 336 -6.84 -7.44 -5.70
CA CYS A 336 -5.76 -8.41 -5.61
C CYS A 336 -5.79 -9.17 -4.27
N HIS A 337 -5.94 -8.45 -3.16
CA HIS A 337 -5.85 -9.08 -1.85
C HIS A 337 -7.08 -9.91 -1.45
N ALA A 338 -8.27 -9.57 -1.95
CA ALA A 338 -9.52 -10.32 -1.70
C ALA A 338 -9.47 -11.78 -2.17
N ARG A 339 -8.53 -12.11 -3.04
CA ARG A 339 -8.31 -13.45 -3.59
C ARG A 339 -7.34 -14.29 -2.74
N SER A 340 -6.88 -13.78 -1.60
CA SER A 340 -6.11 -14.55 -0.62
C SER A 340 -7.01 -15.59 0.03
N THR A 341 -6.70 -16.86 -0.15
CA THR A 341 -7.52 -17.96 0.36
C THR A 341 -6.70 -19.13 0.88
N ILE A 342 -7.40 -20.01 1.59
CA ILE A 342 -6.97 -21.36 1.94
C ILE A 342 -8.01 -22.33 1.41
N GLY A 343 -7.55 -23.31 0.65
CA GLY A 343 -8.40 -24.33 0.01
C GLY A 343 -8.12 -25.73 0.53
N ASP A 344 -8.71 -26.72 -0.15
CA ASP A 344 -8.33 -28.11 0.04
C ASP A 344 -6.87 -28.33 -0.28
N ARG A 345 -6.24 -29.24 0.46
CA ARG A 345 -4.91 -29.70 0.13
C ARG A 345 -4.93 -30.38 -1.24
N MET A 346 -3.96 -30.07 -2.09
CA MET A 346 -3.87 -30.75 -3.39
C MET A 346 -3.64 -32.25 -3.23
N ASP A 347 -2.88 -32.67 -2.21
CA ASP A 347 -2.63 -34.08 -1.90
C ASP A 347 -3.89 -34.85 -1.46
N ASN A 348 -4.99 -34.19 -1.10
CA ASN A 348 -6.26 -34.79 -0.71
C ASN A 348 -7.34 -34.77 -1.79
N ILE A 349 -7.05 -34.22 -2.97
CA ILE A 349 -8.03 -34.20 -4.07
C ILE A 349 -8.25 -35.62 -4.57
N ILE A 350 -9.50 -36.09 -4.57
CA ILE A 350 -9.90 -37.38 -5.16
C ILE A 350 -10.64 -37.09 -6.46
N VAL A 351 -10.15 -37.64 -7.58
CA VAL A 351 -10.81 -37.60 -8.89
C VAL A 351 -11.09 -39.04 -9.32
N ASN A 352 -12.35 -39.34 -9.60
CA ASN A 352 -12.82 -40.68 -10.01
C ASN A 352 -12.39 -41.80 -9.04
N GLY A 353 -12.53 -41.56 -7.73
CA GLY A 353 -12.20 -42.56 -6.69
C GLY A 353 -10.71 -42.79 -6.46
N ARG A 354 -9.83 -42.01 -7.10
CA ARG A 354 -8.37 -42.06 -6.89
C ARG A 354 -7.86 -40.72 -6.38
N ARG A 355 -6.99 -40.75 -5.38
CA ARG A 355 -6.25 -39.57 -4.94
C ARG A 355 -5.41 -39.08 -6.10
N LEU A 356 -5.56 -37.82 -6.49
CA LEU A 356 -4.81 -37.20 -7.59
C LEU A 356 -3.31 -37.25 -7.31
N TYR A 357 -2.91 -37.22 -6.03
CA TYR A 357 -1.53 -37.37 -5.57
C TYR A 357 -1.45 -38.32 -4.35
N PRO A 358 -1.37 -39.65 -4.57
CA PRO A 358 -1.52 -40.66 -3.52
C PRO A 358 -0.39 -40.71 -2.47
N ASN A 359 0.80 -40.16 -2.76
CA ASN A 359 2.04 -40.49 -2.04
C ASN A 359 2.74 -39.31 -1.34
N GLY A 360 2.06 -38.18 -1.06
CA GLY A 360 2.71 -37.03 -0.40
C GLY A 360 3.89 -36.44 -1.19
N ALA A 361 3.87 -36.57 -2.51
CA ALA A 361 4.92 -36.04 -3.38
C ALA A 361 4.99 -34.51 -3.26
N TYR A 362 6.18 -34.01 -2.91
CA TYR A 362 6.54 -32.60 -2.85
C TYR A 362 6.27 -31.91 -4.18
N PHE A 363 5.37 -30.93 -4.20
CA PHE A 363 5.18 -30.06 -5.36
C PHE A 363 4.95 -28.61 -4.94
N PHE A 364 5.20 -27.66 -5.85
CA PHE A 364 5.27 -26.21 -5.61
C PHE A 364 4.04 -25.40 -6.00
N PRO A 365 3.85 -24.19 -5.41
CA PRO A 365 2.66 -23.38 -5.53
C PRO A 365 2.82 -22.26 -6.55
N SER A 366 1.71 -22.03 -7.24
CA SER A 366 1.40 -20.92 -8.14
C SER A 366 2.17 -20.84 -9.46
N GLY A 367 1.39 -20.75 -10.54
CA GLY A 367 1.86 -20.34 -11.85
C GLY A 367 1.10 -21.06 -12.94
N LYS A 368 0.10 -20.38 -13.51
CA LYS A 368 -0.57 -20.61 -14.80
C LYS A 368 -0.75 -22.06 -15.29
N LEU A 369 -1.94 -22.33 -15.83
CA LEU A 369 -2.17 -23.41 -16.78
C LEU A 369 -1.42 -23.14 -18.10
N THR A 370 -0.08 -23.09 -18.09
CA THR A 370 0.76 -23.07 -19.30
C THR A 370 2.10 -23.77 -19.04
N ARG A 371 2.16 -25.02 -19.54
CA ARG A 371 3.31 -25.89 -19.88
C ARG A 371 4.59 -25.84 -19.02
N ILE A 372 4.81 -27.00 -18.40
CA ILE A 372 5.95 -27.55 -17.63
C ILE A 372 7.36 -27.15 -18.14
N ARG A 373 8.21 -26.62 -17.25
CA ARG A 373 9.61 -27.10 -17.09
C ARG A 373 10.20 -26.74 -15.71
N LYS A 374 10.66 -27.81 -15.03
CA LYS A 374 11.50 -27.96 -13.81
C LYS A 374 11.91 -26.71 -13.02
N GLN A 375 11.60 -26.67 -11.70
CA GLN A 375 12.50 -26.15 -10.63
C GLN A 375 11.96 -26.37 -9.16
N PRO A 376 12.74 -26.05 -8.08
CA PRO A 376 13.14 -26.91 -6.93
C PRO A 376 12.45 -26.64 -5.57
N GLU A 377 12.75 -27.48 -4.54
CA GLU A 377 12.19 -27.96 -3.20
C GLU A 377 11.83 -27.05 -1.98
N ALA A 378 10.64 -27.32 -1.39
CA ALA A 378 9.89 -26.71 -0.27
C ALA A 378 9.01 -25.42 -0.44
N ALA A 379 7.68 -25.62 -0.52
CA ALA A 379 6.57 -24.90 0.18
C ALA A 379 5.31 -24.84 -0.69
N ALA A 380 4.26 -25.65 -0.49
CA ALA A 380 2.99 -25.49 -1.24
C ALA A 380 1.77 -25.96 -0.45
N ASN A 381 0.71 -25.13 -0.42
CA ASN A 381 -0.69 -25.54 -0.21
C ASN A 381 -1.69 -24.38 -0.48
N ARG A 382 -1.55 -23.62 -1.58
CA ARG A 382 -2.44 -22.47 -1.84
C ARG A 382 -2.80 -22.27 -3.31
N LEU A 383 -4.10 -22.17 -3.57
CA LEU A 383 -4.69 -21.68 -4.81
C LEU A 383 -5.13 -20.22 -4.58
N THR A 384 -4.49 -19.26 -5.25
CA THR A 384 -5.15 -17.97 -5.50
C THR A 384 -6.30 -18.26 -6.46
N VAL A 385 -7.55 -18.00 -6.05
CA VAL A 385 -8.66 -18.17 -6.99
C VAL A 385 -8.65 -16.98 -7.95
N ASN A 386 -8.02 -17.20 -9.09
CA ASN A 386 -8.00 -16.26 -10.20
C ASN A 386 -8.45 -17.04 -11.44
N PRO A 387 -9.63 -16.78 -12.01
CA PRO A 387 -9.91 -17.28 -13.35
C PRO A 387 -9.03 -16.47 -14.30
N VAL A 388 -7.84 -17.00 -14.57
CA VAL A 388 -6.92 -16.51 -15.59
C VAL A 388 -6.35 -15.12 -15.25
N GLN A 389 -5.05 -15.06 -14.91
CA GLN A 389 -4.28 -13.88 -15.34
C GLN A 389 -4.34 -13.90 -16.87
N VAL A 390 -5.33 -13.23 -17.45
CA VAL A 390 -5.36 -13.06 -18.89
C VAL A 390 -4.15 -12.19 -19.19
N VAL A 391 -3.13 -12.80 -19.79
CA VAL A 391 -2.17 -12.02 -20.56
C VAL A 391 -2.99 -11.54 -21.74
N LEU A 392 -3.53 -10.32 -21.64
CA LEU A 392 -4.21 -9.72 -22.77
C LEU A 392 -3.13 -9.32 -23.77
N TRP A 393 -3.08 -10.08 -24.86
CA TRP A 393 -2.42 -9.67 -26.09
C TRP A 393 -3.26 -8.52 -26.66
N ARG A 394 -2.68 -7.32 -26.77
CA ARG A 394 -3.33 -6.26 -27.55
C ARG A 394 -2.96 -6.51 -29.01
N GLU A 395 -3.91 -7.05 -29.78
CA GLU A 395 -3.76 -7.10 -31.24
C GLU A 395 -3.61 -5.67 -31.77
N ASP A 396 -2.64 -5.48 -32.67
CA ASP A 396 -2.57 -4.28 -33.50
C ASP A 396 -3.80 -4.30 -34.43
N PRO A 397 -4.73 -3.31 -34.36
CA PRO A 397 -5.93 -3.30 -35.18
C PRO A 397 -5.65 -3.31 -36.69
N GLN A 398 -4.42 -3.01 -37.10
CA GLN A 398 -4.00 -2.95 -38.50
C GLN A 398 -3.30 -4.24 -38.98
N LYS A 399 -3.00 -5.19 -38.07
CA LYS A 399 -2.31 -6.46 -38.37
C LYS A 399 -2.79 -7.61 -37.46
N PRO A 400 -3.90 -8.29 -37.80
CA PRO A 400 -4.38 -9.46 -37.05
C PRO A 400 -3.39 -10.64 -37.11
N GLU A 401 -3.31 -11.43 -36.05
CA GLU A 401 -2.33 -12.52 -35.91
C GLU A 401 -2.72 -13.84 -36.60
N ASP A 402 -1.71 -14.60 -37.03
CA ASP A 402 -1.86 -15.98 -37.51
C ASP A 402 -2.05 -16.93 -36.30
N PRO A 403 -3.20 -17.62 -36.16
CA PRO A 403 -3.50 -18.49 -35.03
C PRO A 403 -2.53 -19.66 -34.84
N GLU A 404 -1.81 -20.08 -35.89
CA GLU A 404 -0.90 -21.22 -35.82
C GLU A 404 0.56 -20.83 -35.51
N LYS A 405 0.89 -19.53 -35.54
CA LYS A 405 2.25 -19.00 -35.28
C LYS A 405 2.21 -17.70 -34.46
N PRO A 406 1.90 -17.78 -33.16
CA PRO A 406 1.83 -16.60 -32.30
C PRO A 406 3.20 -15.94 -32.15
N ASP A 407 3.26 -14.61 -32.31
CA ASP A 407 4.47 -13.83 -32.10
C ASP A 407 4.68 -13.58 -30.60
N LEU A 408 5.55 -14.39 -29.99
CA LEU A 408 5.87 -14.35 -28.56
C LEU A 408 6.66 -13.09 -28.14
N THR A 409 6.95 -12.15 -29.06
CA THR A 409 7.65 -10.89 -28.77
C THR A 409 6.72 -9.73 -28.35
N LYS A 410 5.40 -9.95 -28.34
CA LYS A 410 4.40 -8.93 -27.95
C LYS A 410 4.15 -8.88 -26.43
N VAL A 411 3.91 -7.67 -25.94
CA VAL A 411 3.89 -7.23 -24.52
C VAL A 411 3.14 -8.20 -23.58
N VAL A 412 3.84 -8.75 -22.58
CA VAL A 412 3.21 -9.49 -21.48
C VAL A 412 2.78 -8.48 -20.41
N HIS A 413 1.50 -8.08 -20.41
CA HIS A 413 0.92 -7.41 -19.26
C HIS A 413 0.65 -8.44 -18.16
N VAL A 414 1.39 -8.37 -17.05
CA VAL A 414 0.97 -9.01 -15.80
C VAL A 414 -0.24 -8.23 -15.31
N MET A 415 -1.43 -8.77 -15.49
CA MET A 415 -2.63 -8.11 -14.99
C MET A 415 -2.74 -8.26 -13.48
N GLY A 416 -2.98 -7.13 -12.81
CA GLY A 416 -3.57 -7.12 -11.47
C GLY A 416 -5.02 -7.62 -11.50
N ALA A 417 -5.63 -7.70 -10.33
CA ALA A 417 -7.02 -8.09 -10.21
C ALA A 417 -7.84 -6.92 -9.68
N ILE A 418 -8.86 -6.53 -10.43
CA ILE A 418 -9.77 -5.43 -10.11
C ILE A 418 -11.15 -5.98 -9.75
N GLY A 419 -11.87 -5.25 -8.89
CA GLY A 419 -13.23 -5.60 -8.49
C GLY A 419 -13.31 -6.76 -7.49
N ALA A 420 -14.51 -6.94 -6.97
CA ALA A 420 -14.83 -8.04 -6.07
C ALA A 420 -14.64 -9.40 -6.78
N PRO A 421 -14.09 -10.41 -6.11
CA PRO A 421 -14.06 -11.76 -6.67
C PRO A 421 -15.49 -12.31 -6.77
N ASN A 422 -15.76 -13.14 -7.78
CA ASN A 422 -17.06 -13.80 -7.89
C ASN A 422 -17.24 -14.78 -6.70
N PRO A 423 -18.32 -14.69 -5.91
CA PRO A 423 -18.58 -15.59 -4.78
C PRO A 423 -18.56 -17.09 -5.16
N GLU A 424 -18.98 -17.43 -6.37
CA GLU A 424 -19.01 -18.82 -6.88
C GLU A 424 -17.62 -19.46 -6.94
N TRP A 425 -16.57 -18.65 -6.98
CA TRP A 425 -15.19 -19.12 -6.96
C TRP A 425 -14.79 -19.82 -5.65
N PHE A 426 -15.51 -19.55 -4.56
CA PHE A 426 -15.18 -20.03 -3.23
C PHE A 426 -15.97 -21.27 -2.81
N ILE A 427 -16.95 -21.69 -3.61
CA ILE A 427 -17.82 -22.83 -3.33
C ILE A 427 -17.67 -23.92 -4.41
N ASP A 428 -18.06 -25.15 -4.07
CA ASP A 428 -18.13 -26.26 -5.01
C ASP A 428 -19.51 -26.39 -5.68
N SER A 429 -19.67 -27.37 -6.57
CA SER A 429 -20.94 -27.61 -7.28
C SER A 429 -22.10 -28.03 -6.37
N ALA A 430 -21.83 -28.42 -5.12
CA ALA A 430 -22.84 -28.72 -4.11
C ALA A 430 -23.13 -27.49 -3.21
N GLY A 431 -22.51 -26.35 -3.48
CA GLY A 431 -22.64 -25.12 -2.70
C GLY A 431 -21.82 -25.10 -1.41
N GLN A 432 -20.92 -26.06 -1.19
CA GLN A 432 -20.09 -26.11 0.01
C GLN A 432 -18.84 -25.24 -0.16
N ARG A 433 -18.40 -24.58 0.93
CA ARG A 433 -17.21 -23.71 0.90
C ARG A 433 -15.95 -24.53 0.67
N ARG A 434 -15.36 -24.35 -0.50
CA ARG A 434 -14.09 -24.96 -0.91
C ARG A 434 -12.89 -24.12 -0.48
N TYR A 435 -13.01 -22.80 -0.58
CA TYR A 435 -11.94 -21.85 -0.27
C TYR A 435 -12.40 -20.87 0.81
N THR A 436 -11.62 -20.73 1.87
CA THR A 436 -11.83 -19.71 2.91
C THR A 436 -10.94 -18.51 2.62
N GLN A 437 -11.55 -17.33 2.45
CA GLN A 437 -10.81 -16.08 2.31
C GLN A 437 -10.06 -15.72 3.59
N LEU A 438 -8.88 -15.11 3.44
CA LEU A 438 -8.00 -14.72 4.55
C LEU A 438 -8.10 -13.25 4.92
N ASP A 439 -9.27 -12.66 4.66
CA ASP A 439 -9.58 -11.27 5.01
C ASP A 439 -8.45 -10.32 4.55
N PHE A 440 -8.06 -10.48 3.28
CA PHE A 440 -7.05 -9.71 2.57
C PHE A 440 -5.57 -9.87 3.02
N ILE A 441 -5.27 -10.65 4.05
CA ILE A 441 -3.89 -10.78 4.55
C ILE A 441 -3.09 -11.83 3.76
N TRP A 442 -2.11 -11.38 2.97
CA TRP A 442 -1.22 -12.28 2.21
C TRP A 442 -0.03 -12.77 3.02
N GLY A 443 0.24 -12.21 4.21
CA GLY A 443 1.31 -12.67 5.10
C GLY A 443 1.20 -14.16 5.41
N PHE A 444 -0.04 -14.67 5.49
CA PHE A 444 -0.31 -16.09 5.67
C PHE A 444 0.44 -16.97 4.67
N LEU A 445 0.76 -16.51 3.45
CA LEU A 445 1.45 -17.30 2.42
C LEU A 445 2.78 -17.89 2.91
N HIS A 446 3.36 -17.32 3.98
CA HIS A 446 4.60 -17.76 4.58
C HIS A 446 4.43 -18.85 5.65
N ALA A 447 3.20 -19.21 6.01
CA ALA A 447 2.93 -20.28 6.97
C ALA A 447 3.50 -21.62 6.48
N GLN A 448 4.16 -22.33 7.38
CA GLN A 448 4.70 -23.67 7.15
C GLN A 448 3.87 -24.73 7.91
N ARG A 449 4.11 -26.00 7.57
CA ARG A 449 3.54 -27.15 8.28
C ARG A 449 4.10 -27.26 9.68
N GLU A 450 3.27 -27.65 10.63
CA GLU A 450 3.73 -28.19 11.90
C GLU A 450 4.50 -29.48 11.60
N ASN A 451 5.72 -29.63 12.13
CA ASN A 451 6.43 -30.91 12.02
C ASN A 451 5.61 -32.00 12.71
N PRO A 452 5.32 -33.15 12.05
CA PRO A 452 4.84 -34.34 12.75
C PRO A 452 5.92 -34.95 13.65
#